data_AF-A0AAE1XQ99-F1
#
_entry.id   AF-A0AAE1XQ99-F1
#
_cell.length_a   1.000
_cell.length_b   1.000
_cell.length_c   1.000
_cell.angle_alpha   90.00
_cell.angle_beta   90.00
_cell.angle_gamma   90.00
#
_symmetry.space_group_name_H-M   'P 1'
#
loop_
_entity.id
_entity.type
_entity.pdbx_description
1 polymer ?
#
loop_
_entity_poly.entity_id
_entity_poly.type
_entity_poly.pdbx_seq_one_letter_code
_entity_poly.pdbx_strand_id
1 'polypeptide(L)'
;MIESADEHRTYISSLTQRCKTLNQLKQIHGNLLKLPFRNLAALTSLLSFAAASTNPDFFSYAHTIFRNLRGRTTFLYNTMIRGYVQSNQPKEAILCYKDMLSDRLIRNNYTFTPLVKACSMILPDFRLMGLLVHAHVVKLGFCADPFIVSSLIEFYALNLDMGTAEELFDEIPVEDLHKTRGVRLGPA
;
A
#
# COMPACT_ATOMS: atom_id res chain seq x y z
N MET A 1 26.51 -21.80 -4.56
CA MET A 1 25.65 -20.90 -5.36
C MET A 1 24.56 -20.21 -4.54
N ILE A 2 24.21 -20.71 -3.34
CA ILE A 2 23.23 -20.08 -2.43
C ILE A 2 23.88 -18.98 -1.55
N GLU A 3 25.15 -19.12 -1.15
CA GLU A 3 25.88 -18.11 -0.34
C GLU A 3 26.06 -16.76 -1.05
N SER A 4 26.36 -16.76 -2.35
CA SER A 4 26.54 -15.53 -3.12
C SER A 4 25.28 -14.66 -3.18
N ALA A 5 24.08 -15.27 -3.16
CA ALA A 5 22.82 -14.54 -3.21
C ALA A 5 22.48 -13.86 -1.87
N ASP A 6 22.90 -14.44 -0.75
CA ASP A 6 22.61 -13.95 0.60
C ASP A 6 23.57 -12.83 1.03
N GLU A 7 24.84 -12.93 0.62
CA GLU A 7 25.81 -11.83 0.72
C GLU A 7 25.36 -10.60 -0.07
N HIS A 8 24.85 -10.78 -1.29
CA HIS A 8 24.32 -9.68 -2.10
C HIS A 8 23.08 -9.04 -1.47
N ARG A 9 22.18 -9.81 -0.85
CA ARG A 9 21.02 -9.26 -0.11
C ARG A 9 21.46 -8.41 1.08
N THR A 10 22.43 -8.92 1.86
CA THR A 10 22.97 -8.23 3.04
C THR A 10 23.73 -6.96 2.66
N TYR A 11 24.50 -7.01 1.57
CA TYR A 11 25.20 -5.85 1.00
C TYR A 11 24.24 -4.77 0.50
N ILE A 12 23.16 -5.15 -0.19
CA ILE A 12 22.18 -4.18 -0.71
C ILE A 12 21.33 -3.60 0.42
N SER A 13 20.99 -4.39 1.43
CA SER A 13 20.34 -3.89 2.65
C SER A 13 21.19 -2.83 3.34
N SER A 14 22.50 -3.09 3.52
CA SER A 14 23.42 -2.13 4.14
C SER A 14 23.67 -0.88 3.28
N LEU A 15 23.68 -1.00 1.95
CA LEU A 15 23.73 0.16 1.03
C LEU A 15 22.47 1.03 1.12
N THR A 16 21.31 0.39 1.19
CA THR A 16 20.02 1.09 1.30
C THR A 16 19.92 1.85 2.62
N GLN A 17 20.43 1.26 3.72
CA GLN A 17 20.48 1.88 5.05
C GLN A 17 21.40 3.10 5.13
N ARG A 18 22.35 3.25 4.19
CA ARG A 18 23.32 4.36 4.12
C ARG A 18 22.93 5.46 3.13
N CYS A 19 21.85 5.28 2.39
CA CYS A 19 21.38 6.25 1.41
C CYS A 19 20.73 7.46 2.10
N LYS A 20 21.36 8.63 2.02
CA LYS A 20 20.87 9.88 2.63
C LYS A 20 20.29 10.87 1.61
N THR A 21 20.61 10.71 0.32
CA THR A 21 20.20 11.64 -0.73
C THR A 21 19.63 10.92 -1.94
N LEU A 22 18.74 11.59 -2.68
CA LEU A 22 18.15 11.04 -3.89
C LEU A 22 19.22 10.69 -4.95
N ASN A 23 20.30 11.46 -5.03
CA ASN A 23 21.39 11.21 -5.96
C ASN A 23 22.11 9.89 -5.65
N GLN A 24 22.32 9.57 -4.38
CA GLN A 24 22.87 8.26 -3.99
C GLN A 24 21.92 7.13 -4.38
N LEU A 25 20.62 7.30 -4.15
CA LEU A 25 19.62 6.31 -4.55
C LEU A 25 19.63 6.06 -6.07
N LYS A 26 19.70 7.14 -6.86
CA LYS A 26 19.82 7.08 -8.33
C LYS A 26 21.08 6.37 -8.78
N GLN A 27 22.22 6.62 -8.14
CA GLN A 27 23.48 5.95 -8.43
C GLN A 27 23.40 4.44 -8.14
N ILE A 28 22.84 4.05 -6.98
CA ILE A 28 22.67 2.64 -6.63
C ILE A 28 21.73 1.96 -7.63
N HIS A 29 20.58 2.56 -7.94
CA HIS A 29 19.65 2.01 -8.94
C HIS A 29 20.32 1.88 -10.32
N GLY A 30 21.04 2.91 -10.78
CA GLY A 30 21.77 2.86 -12.04
C GLY A 30 22.83 1.75 -12.09
N ASN A 31 23.56 1.51 -11.00
CA ASN A 31 24.52 0.42 -10.91
C ASN A 31 23.85 -0.96 -10.97
N LEU A 32 22.70 -1.13 -10.31
CA LEU A 32 21.94 -2.38 -10.38
C LEU A 32 21.43 -2.70 -11.78
N LEU A 33 21.09 -1.69 -12.58
CA LEU A 33 20.64 -1.88 -13.96
C LEU A 33 21.77 -2.32 -14.90
N LYS A 34 23.04 -2.04 -14.57
CA LYS A 34 24.21 -2.47 -15.35
C LYS A 34 24.59 -3.93 -15.10
N LEU A 35 24.09 -4.55 -14.04
CA LEU A 35 24.39 -5.95 -13.72
C LEU A 35 23.70 -6.88 -14.73
N PRO A 36 24.38 -7.96 -15.17
CA PRO A 36 23.85 -8.88 -16.19
C PRO A 36 22.57 -9.60 -15.73
N PHE A 37 22.37 -9.72 -14.42
CA PHE A 37 21.15 -10.25 -13.82
C PHE A 37 20.45 -9.13 -13.07
N ARG A 38 19.25 -8.72 -13.54
CA ARG A 38 18.39 -7.79 -12.80
C ARG A 38 17.98 -8.45 -11.49
N ASN A 39 18.60 -8.03 -10.39
CA ASN A 39 18.24 -8.52 -9.06
C ASN A 39 16.91 -7.88 -8.60
N LEU A 40 15.80 -8.58 -8.84
CA LEU A 40 14.46 -8.11 -8.47
C LEU A 40 14.35 -7.83 -6.95
N ALA A 41 15.04 -8.60 -6.12
CA ALA A 41 15.05 -8.38 -4.67
C ALA A 41 15.72 -7.05 -4.32
N ALA A 42 16.84 -6.73 -4.95
CA ALA A 42 17.53 -5.44 -4.76
C ALA A 42 16.67 -4.24 -5.15
N LEU A 43 16.02 -4.32 -6.32
CA LEU A 43 15.12 -3.28 -6.80
C LEU A 43 13.89 -3.14 -5.90
N THR A 44 13.38 -4.25 -5.36
CA THR A 44 12.27 -4.28 -4.40
C THR A 44 12.64 -3.57 -3.10
N SER A 45 13.84 -3.83 -2.57
CA SER A 45 14.33 -3.17 -1.36
C SER A 45 14.53 -1.67 -1.56
N LEU A 46 15.13 -1.26 -2.68
CA LEU A 46 15.31 0.16 -3.01
C LEU A 46 13.98 0.89 -3.17
N LEU A 47 13.03 0.29 -3.89
CA LEU A 47 11.70 0.86 -4.05
C LEU A 47 11.01 1.01 -2.69
N SER A 48 11.08 -0.03 -1.85
CA SER A 48 10.44 0.00 -0.52
C SER A 48 11.04 1.08 0.37
N PHE A 49 12.37 1.23 0.36
CA PHE A 49 13.06 2.31 1.05
C PHE A 49 12.64 3.69 0.54
N ALA A 50 12.61 3.86 -0.78
CA ALA A 50 12.23 5.12 -1.40
C ALA A 50 10.75 5.46 -1.15
N ALA A 51 9.87 4.47 -1.14
CA ALA A 51 8.45 4.65 -0.89
C ALA A 51 8.13 4.94 0.58
N ALA A 52 8.94 4.44 1.52
CA ALA A 52 8.80 4.70 2.96
C ALA A 52 9.45 6.02 3.41
N SER A 53 10.18 6.71 2.52
CA SER A 53 10.81 7.99 2.83
C SER A 53 9.76 9.09 3.01
N THR A 54 9.98 9.97 3.98
CA THR A 54 9.15 11.17 4.18
C THR A 54 9.41 12.24 3.12
N ASN A 55 10.47 12.10 2.32
CA ASN A 55 10.80 13.03 1.25
C ASN A 55 9.99 12.72 -0.02
N PRO A 56 9.16 13.65 -0.54
CA PRO A 56 8.35 13.45 -1.74
C PRO A 56 9.15 13.07 -3.00
N ASP A 57 10.41 13.53 -3.11
CA ASP A 57 11.25 13.22 -4.26
C ASP A 57 11.65 11.74 -4.28
N PHE A 58 11.82 11.13 -3.11
CA PHE A 58 12.09 9.70 -2.99
C PHE A 58 10.87 8.88 -3.40
N PHE A 59 9.66 9.27 -2.97
CA PHE A 59 8.44 8.60 -3.40
C PHE A 59 8.23 8.73 -4.92
N SER A 60 8.47 9.92 -5.49
CA SER A 60 8.41 10.14 -6.95
C SER A 60 9.40 9.25 -7.71
N TYR A 61 10.58 9.02 -7.13
CA TYR A 61 11.54 8.09 -7.70
C TYR A 61 11.12 6.63 -7.52
N ALA A 62 10.55 6.25 -6.37
CA ALA A 62 9.97 4.93 -6.14
C ALA A 62 8.91 4.60 -7.20
N HIS A 63 8.04 5.57 -7.51
CA HIS A 63 7.07 5.46 -8.59
C HIS A 63 7.71 5.19 -9.95
N THR A 64 8.80 5.90 -10.26
CA THR A 64 9.56 5.71 -11.50
C THR A 64 10.16 4.31 -11.57
N ILE A 65 10.75 3.81 -10.48
CA ILE A 65 11.27 2.44 -10.40
C ILE A 65 10.13 1.44 -10.62
N PHE A 66 9.01 1.61 -9.91
CA PHE A 66 7.86 0.72 -9.97
C PHE A 66 7.32 0.54 -11.38
N ARG A 67 7.14 1.65 -12.13
CA ARG A 67 6.63 1.61 -13.51
C ARG A 67 7.54 0.89 -14.49
N ASN A 68 8.84 0.84 -14.20
CA ASN A 68 9.84 0.21 -15.07
C ASN A 68 10.17 -1.24 -14.66
N LEU A 69 9.59 -1.71 -13.54
CA LEU A 69 9.85 -3.05 -13.03
C LEU A 69 8.98 -4.09 -13.77
N ARG A 70 9.63 -5.11 -14.33
CA ARG A 70 8.94 -6.30 -14.85
C ARG A 70 8.75 -7.30 -13.70
N GLY A 71 7.58 -7.94 -13.61
CA GLY A 71 7.29 -8.92 -12.56
C GLY A 71 7.05 -8.30 -11.18
N ARG A 72 6.16 -7.31 -11.11
CA ARG A 72 5.75 -6.69 -9.84
C ARG A 72 5.03 -7.71 -8.96
N THR A 73 5.22 -7.62 -7.65
CA THR A 73 4.66 -8.55 -6.67
C THR A 73 3.53 -7.89 -5.87
N THR A 74 2.66 -8.67 -5.24
CA THR A 74 1.62 -8.17 -4.31
C THR A 74 2.22 -7.23 -3.26
N PHE A 75 3.41 -7.56 -2.74
CA PHE A 75 4.11 -6.71 -1.78
C PHE A 75 4.41 -5.33 -2.34
N LEU A 76 4.96 -5.24 -3.56
CA LEU A 76 5.26 -3.97 -4.21
C LEU A 76 4.01 -3.13 -4.50
N TYR A 77 2.93 -3.76 -4.96
CA TYR A 77 1.65 -3.08 -5.14
C TYR A 77 1.14 -2.50 -3.82
N ASN A 78 1.14 -3.29 -2.75
CA ASN A 78 0.70 -2.82 -1.43
C ASN A 78 1.59 -1.68 -0.88
N THR A 79 2.90 -1.72 -1.16
CA THR A 79 3.82 -0.63 -0.80
C THR A 79 3.47 0.64 -1.57
N MET A 80 3.27 0.56 -2.88
CA MET A 80 2.92 1.73 -3.70
C MET A 80 1.53 2.28 -3.38
N ILE A 81 0.50 1.43 -3.23
CA ILE A 81 -0.86 1.84 -2.85
C ILE A 81 -0.84 2.63 -1.55
N ARG A 82 -0.14 2.14 -0.51
CA ARG A 82 0.02 2.87 0.75
C ARG A 82 0.75 4.19 0.56
N GLY A 83 1.86 4.18 -0.16
CA GLY A 83 2.63 5.40 -0.40
C GLY A 83 1.85 6.47 -1.18
N TYR A 84 0.99 6.08 -2.12
CA TYR A 84 0.10 7.01 -2.82
C TYR A 84 -0.91 7.66 -1.89
N VAL A 85 -1.55 6.87 -1.01
CA VAL A 85 -2.48 7.39 -0.01
C VAL A 85 -1.77 8.35 0.94
N GLN A 86 -0.58 7.99 1.44
CA GLN A 86 0.24 8.84 2.31
C GLN A 86 0.71 10.13 1.62
N SER A 87 0.92 10.07 0.29
CA SER A 87 1.31 11.22 -0.53
C SER A 87 0.13 12.03 -1.05
N ASN A 88 -1.07 11.85 -0.48
CA ASN A 88 -2.32 12.52 -0.87
C ASN A 88 -2.67 12.36 -2.37
N GLN A 89 -2.37 11.18 -2.93
CA GLN A 89 -2.61 10.79 -4.32
C GLN A 89 -3.58 9.59 -4.40
N PRO A 90 -4.84 9.73 -3.92
CA PRO A 90 -5.77 8.61 -3.80
C PRO A 90 -6.21 8.01 -5.14
N LYS A 91 -6.24 8.82 -6.22
CA LYS A 91 -6.60 8.33 -7.57
C LYS A 91 -5.53 7.38 -8.10
N GLU A 92 -4.26 7.70 -7.88
CA GLU A 92 -3.11 6.89 -8.24
C GLU A 92 -3.09 5.57 -7.46
N ALA A 93 -3.50 5.59 -6.19
CA ALA A 93 -3.68 4.38 -5.40
C ALA A 93 -4.71 3.42 -6.02
N ILE A 94 -5.86 3.95 -6.46
CA ILE A 94 -6.92 3.18 -7.11
C ILE A 94 -6.47 2.66 -8.50
N LEU A 95 -5.77 3.47 -9.28
CA LEU A 95 -5.19 3.04 -10.56
C LEU A 95 -4.14 1.94 -10.37
N CYS A 96 -3.31 2.05 -9.33
CA CYS A 96 -2.33 1.04 -8.96
C CYS A 96 -3.02 -0.28 -8.58
N TYR A 97 -4.13 -0.21 -7.86
CA TYR A 97 -4.97 -1.39 -7.60
C TYR A 97 -5.56 -2.02 -8.86
N LYS A 98 -6.05 -1.23 -9.81
CA LYS A 98 -6.57 -1.74 -11.09
C LYS A 98 -5.48 -2.46 -11.91
N ASP A 99 -4.27 -1.93 -11.90
CA ASP A 99 -3.10 -2.54 -12.52
C ASP A 99 -2.72 -3.87 -11.82
N MET A 100 -2.76 -3.92 -10.48
CA MET A 100 -2.59 -5.16 -9.70
C MET A 100 -3.60 -6.26 -10.08
N LEU A 101 -4.85 -5.89 -10.33
CA LEU A 101 -5.89 -6.82 -10.79
C LEU A 101 -5.59 -7.34 -12.20
N SER A 102 -5.06 -6.49 -13.07
CA SER A 102 -4.68 -6.84 -14.44
C SER A 102 -3.51 -7.83 -14.46
N ASP A 103 -2.56 -7.67 -13.53
CA ASP A 103 -1.44 -8.60 -13.30
C ASP A 103 -1.88 -9.90 -12.59
N ARG A 104 -3.19 -10.07 -12.31
CA ARG A 104 -3.81 -11.26 -11.67
C ARG A 104 -3.19 -11.63 -10.32
N LEU A 105 -2.67 -10.65 -9.60
CA LEU A 105 -2.04 -10.87 -8.31
C LEU A 105 -3.06 -11.04 -7.18
N ILE A 106 -2.67 -11.80 -6.15
CA ILE A 106 -3.49 -11.99 -4.95
C ILE A 106 -3.56 -10.70 -4.14
N ARG A 107 -4.74 -10.40 -3.59
CA ARG A 107 -4.97 -9.28 -2.67
C ARG A 107 -5.00 -9.81 -1.26
N ASN A 108 -4.54 -9.02 -0.31
CA ASN A 108 -4.59 -9.36 1.10
C ASN A 108 -5.08 -8.16 1.91
N ASN A 109 -5.09 -8.31 3.24
CA ASN A 109 -5.52 -7.26 4.14
C ASN A 109 -4.76 -5.94 3.98
N TYR A 110 -3.46 -6.00 3.70
CA TYR A 110 -2.64 -4.82 3.41
C TYR A 110 -3.01 -4.08 2.11
N THR A 111 -3.80 -4.68 1.23
CA THR A 111 -4.32 -4.03 0.02
C THR A 111 -5.57 -3.21 0.33
N PHE A 112 -6.51 -3.75 1.11
CA PHE A 112 -7.86 -3.21 1.22
C PHE A 112 -7.96 -1.99 2.13
N THR A 113 -7.32 -2.00 3.31
CA THR A 113 -7.35 -0.86 4.22
C THR A 113 -6.92 0.46 3.55
N PRO A 114 -5.74 0.56 2.89
CA PRO A 114 -5.36 1.81 2.23
C PRO A 114 -6.25 2.13 1.02
N LEU A 115 -6.81 1.12 0.34
CA LEU A 115 -7.68 1.34 -0.81
C LEU A 115 -9.05 1.91 -0.41
N VAL A 116 -9.65 1.41 0.67
CA VAL A 116 -10.88 1.98 1.24
C VAL A 116 -10.63 3.41 1.68
N LYS A 117 -9.52 3.66 2.39
CA LYS A 117 -9.11 5.01 2.77
C LYS A 117 -8.95 5.94 1.56
N ALA A 118 -8.33 5.45 0.48
CA ALA A 118 -8.19 6.20 -0.77
C ALA A 118 -9.57 6.62 -1.32
N CYS A 119 -10.55 5.72 -1.31
CA CYS A 119 -11.92 6.03 -1.75
C CYS A 119 -12.58 7.09 -0.87
N SER A 120 -12.40 7.02 0.46
CA SER A 120 -12.92 8.01 1.40
C SER A 120 -12.37 9.43 1.17
N MET A 121 -11.11 9.56 0.76
CA MET A 121 -10.44 10.85 0.57
C MET A 121 -10.97 11.68 -0.62
N ILE A 122 -11.71 11.05 -1.53
CA ILE A 122 -12.21 11.66 -2.78
C ILE A 122 -13.72 11.48 -2.93
N LEU A 123 -14.42 11.34 -1.80
CA LEU A 123 -15.88 11.42 -1.78
C LEU A 123 -16.36 12.83 -2.15
N PRO A 124 -17.54 12.94 -2.79
CA PRO A 124 -18.48 11.87 -3.14
C PRO A 124 -18.14 11.12 -4.45
N ASP A 125 -17.21 11.64 -5.27
CA ASP A 125 -16.94 11.20 -6.64
C ASP A 125 -16.65 9.70 -6.77
N PHE A 126 -16.04 9.09 -5.75
CA PHE A 126 -15.63 7.67 -5.74
C PHE A 126 -16.45 6.79 -4.81
N ARG A 127 -17.66 7.20 -4.43
CA ARG A 127 -18.57 6.36 -3.63
C ARG A 127 -18.77 4.98 -4.25
N LEU A 128 -19.05 4.92 -5.55
CA LEU A 128 -19.22 3.64 -6.26
C LEU A 128 -17.96 2.77 -6.21
N MET A 129 -16.77 3.37 -6.35
CA MET A 129 -15.52 2.63 -6.25
C MET A 129 -15.34 2.03 -4.85
N GLY A 130 -15.62 2.79 -3.79
CA GLY A 130 -15.53 2.28 -2.42
C GLY A 130 -16.50 1.12 -2.16
N LEU A 131 -17.73 1.18 -2.69
CA LEU A 131 -18.68 0.06 -2.62
C LEU A 131 -18.18 -1.18 -3.38
N LEU A 132 -17.55 -1.00 -4.55
CA LEU A 132 -16.92 -2.11 -5.29
C LEU A 132 -15.75 -2.73 -4.52
N VAL A 133 -14.96 -1.90 -3.83
CA VAL A 133 -13.87 -2.38 -2.96
C VAL A 133 -14.45 -3.19 -1.80
N HIS A 134 -15.51 -2.71 -1.15
CA HIS A 134 -16.20 -3.45 -0.09
C HIS A 134 -16.75 -4.80 -0.59
N ALA A 135 -17.40 -4.83 -1.75
CA ALA A 135 -17.86 -6.08 -2.35
C ALA A 135 -16.70 -7.08 -2.58
N HIS A 136 -15.52 -6.59 -2.96
CA HIS A 136 -14.32 -7.41 -3.08
C HIS A 136 -13.77 -7.92 -1.74
N VAL A 137 -13.85 -7.11 -0.67
CA VAL A 137 -13.51 -7.53 0.70
C VAL A 137 -14.38 -8.71 1.12
N VAL A 138 -15.71 -8.58 0.96
CA VAL A 138 -16.67 -9.65 1.31
C VAL A 138 -16.41 -10.90 0.48
N LYS A 139 -16.28 -10.75 -0.85
CA LYS A 139 -16.06 -11.89 -1.77
C LYS A 139 -14.80 -12.69 -1.45
N LEU A 140 -13.76 -12.05 -0.92
CA LEU A 140 -12.49 -12.69 -0.58
C LEU A 140 -12.39 -13.10 0.89
N GLY A 141 -13.44 -12.88 1.69
CA GLY A 141 -13.48 -13.29 3.10
C GLY A 141 -12.68 -12.40 4.05
N PHE A 142 -12.46 -11.12 3.70
CA PHE A 142 -11.74 -10.16 4.55
C PHE A 142 -12.64 -9.31 5.46
N CYS A 143 -13.94 -9.63 5.55
CA CYS A 143 -14.92 -8.88 6.34
C CYS A 143 -14.73 -9.00 7.86
N ALA A 144 -13.94 -9.98 8.34
CA ALA A 144 -13.60 -10.11 9.76
C ALA A 144 -12.27 -9.42 10.16
N ASP A 145 -11.54 -8.81 9.22
CA ASP A 145 -10.29 -8.11 9.55
C ASP A 145 -10.62 -6.74 10.18
N PRO A 146 -10.26 -6.51 11.46
CA PRO A 146 -10.70 -5.32 12.20
C PRO A 146 -10.16 -4.01 11.61
N PHE A 147 -9.02 -4.04 10.91
CA PHE A 147 -8.47 -2.86 10.26
C PHE A 147 -9.23 -2.51 8.99
N ILE A 148 -9.69 -3.52 8.24
CA ILE A 148 -10.55 -3.30 7.07
C ILE A 148 -11.91 -2.80 7.52
N VAL A 149 -12.53 -3.46 8.51
CA VAL A 149 -13.84 -3.06 9.04
C VAL A 149 -13.80 -1.63 9.55
N SER A 150 -12.79 -1.26 10.36
CA SER A 150 -12.63 0.11 10.84
C SER A 150 -12.51 1.13 9.69
N SER A 151 -11.79 0.79 8.61
CA SER A 151 -11.71 1.66 7.44
C SER A 151 -13.04 1.75 6.67
N LEU A 152 -13.84 0.69 6.64
CA LEU A 152 -15.16 0.67 6.01
C LEU A 152 -16.17 1.49 6.81
N ILE A 153 -16.16 1.40 8.14
CA ILE A 153 -16.98 2.25 9.02
C ILE A 153 -16.71 3.72 8.74
N GLU A 154 -15.43 4.12 8.68
CA GLU A 154 -15.06 5.50 8.33
C GLU A 154 -15.58 5.88 6.93
N PHE A 155 -15.44 4.98 5.95
CA PHE A 155 -15.96 5.21 4.60
C PHE A 155 -17.49 5.41 4.59
N TYR A 156 -18.27 4.56 5.25
CA TYR A 156 -19.73 4.66 5.28
C TYR A 156 -20.22 5.89 6.04
N ALA A 157 -19.59 6.22 7.16
CA ALA A 157 -19.89 7.44 7.93
C ALA A 157 -19.65 8.70 7.08
N LEU A 158 -18.53 8.76 6.34
CA LEU A 158 -18.23 9.88 5.43
C LEU A 158 -19.16 9.94 4.20
N ASN A 159 -19.82 8.83 3.85
CA ASN A 159 -20.86 8.76 2.83
C ASN A 159 -22.27 9.03 3.37
N LEU A 160 -22.41 9.42 4.64
CA LEU A 160 -23.68 9.66 5.33
C LEU A 160 -24.59 8.42 5.43
N ASP A 161 -24.00 7.23 5.36
CA ASP A 161 -24.70 5.94 5.50
C ASP A 161 -24.41 5.37 6.90
N MET A 162 -25.01 6.01 7.90
CA MET A 162 -24.77 5.68 9.30
C MET A 162 -25.30 4.29 9.68
N GLY A 163 -26.38 3.83 9.04
CA GLY A 163 -26.94 2.50 9.29
C GLY A 163 -25.93 1.40 8.99
N THR A 164 -25.30 1.44 7.80
CA THR A 164 -24.27 0.46 7.44
C THR A 164 -23.01 0.61 8.31
N ALA A 165 -22.67 1.84 8.72
CA ALA A 165 -21.52 2.07 9.61
C ALA A 165 -21.73 1.48 11.01
N GLU A 166 -22.94 1.57 11.56
CA GLU A 166 -23.32 0.99 12.84
C GLU A 166 -23.36 -0.54 12.78
N GLU A 167 -23.97 -1.12 11.73
CA GLU A 167 -23.97 -2.57 11.51
C GLU A 167 -22.55 -3.15 11.50
N LEU A 168 -21.63 -2.53 10.76
CA LEU A 168 -20.22 -2.94 10.71
C LEU A 168 -19.50 -2.78 12.05
N PHE A 169 -19.88 -1.79 12.87
CA PHE A 169 -19.29 -1.56 14.19
C PHE A 169 -19.71 -2.64 15.19
N ASP A 170 -20.98 -3.03 15.16
CA ASP A 170 -21.55 -4.03 16.05
C ASP A 170 -21.02 -5.45 15.76
N GLU A 171 -20.59 -5.72 14.52
CA GLU A 171 -19.95 -6.99 14.14
C GLU A 171 -18.50 -7.14 14.66
N ILE A 172 -17.87 -6.09 15.21
CA ILE A 172 -16.50 -6.17 15.74
C ILE A 172 -16.49 -6.86 17.11
N PRO A 173 -15.77 -7.98 17.30
CA PRO A 173 -15.62 -8.61 18.61
C PRO A 173 -15.01 -7.66 19.64
N VAL A 174 -15.50 -7.70 20.89
CA VAL A 174 -15.09 -6.79 21.98
C VAL A 174 -13.57 -6.77 22.22
N GLU A 175 -12.89 -7.90 22.03
CA GLU A 175 -11.43 -8.01 22.18
C GLU A 175 -10.65 -7.20 21.13
N ASP A 176 -11.20 -7.03 19.93
CA ASP A 176 -10.59 -6.27 18.83
C ASP A 176 -10.96 -4.77 18.87
N LEU A 177 -11.97 -4.39 19.66
CA LEU A 177 -12.39 -3.00 19.88
C LEU A 177 -11.25 -2.13 20.46
N HIS A 178 -10.34 -2.73 21.24
CA HIS A 178 -9.17 -2.05 21.77
C HIS A 178 -8.11 -1.72 20.71
N LYS A 179 -8.07 -2.47 19.59
CA LYS A 179 -7.13 -2.25 18.48
C LYS A 179 -7.62 -1.16 17.52
N THR A 180 -8.93 -0.99 17.37
CA THR A 180 -9.56 -0.05 16.44
C THR A 180 -9.75 1.36 17.00
N ARG A 181 -9.78 1.52 18.33
CA ARG A 181 -9.95 2.82 19.03
C ARG A 181 -8.83 3.86 18.85
N GLY A 182 -7.74 3.52 18.15
CA GLY A 182 -6.66 4.47 17.82
C GLY A 182 -7.01 5.48 16.70
N VAL A 183 -8.12 5.28 15.99
CA VAL A 183 -8.58 6.17 14.92
C VAL A 183 -9.65 7.10 15.48
N ARG A 184 -9.20 8.28 15.90
CA ARG A 184 -9.98 9.34 16.57
C ARG A 184 -11.32 9.63 15.89
N LEU A 185 -12.42 9.35 16.59
CA LEU A 185 -13.62 10.17 16.48
C LEU A 185 -13.42 11.35 17.44
N GLY A 186 -13.31 12.56 16.88
CA GLY A 186 -13.29 13.80 17.68
C GLY A 186 -14.60 13.97 18.44
N PRO A 187 -14.60 14.63 19.61
CA PRO A 187 -15.81 14.78 20.40
C PRO A 187 -16.82 15.68 19.69
N ALA A 188 -18.08 15.39 19.94
CA ALA A 188 -19.29 16.05 19.45
C ALA A 188 -19.34 17.55 19.78
#